data_AF-A0A9Q0TVI8-F1
#
_entry.id   AF-A0A9Q0TVI8-F1
#
_cell.length_a   1.000
_cell.length_b   1.000
_cell.length_c   1.000
_cell.angle_alpha   90.00
_cell.angle_beta   90.00
_cell.angle_gamma   90.00
#
_symmetry.space_group_name_H-M   'P 1'
#
loop_
_entity.id
_entity.type
_entity.pdbx_description
1 polymer ?
#
loop_
_entity_poly.entity_id
_entity_poly.type
_entity_poly.pdbx_seq_one_letter_code
_entity_poly.pdbx_strand_id
1 'polypeptide(L)'
;MTDSKIHVSTIVKGSFGYLDPEYYRRQKLTGKSDVYSFGVVLFEVLCARPAVTPMGEIGEDEHEKVSLAEWALHCCQMGTLDQIIDPYLKGKIAPDSFKTFAGIARKCLADRGSERPTMGDVLWNLELAMQQHEGVGGQEVSRVQKEANGTMNGDLRIMIDNHRCSGFNISDPNPGVEFSDIMVPTGR
;
A
#
# COMPACT_ATOMS: atom_id res chain seq x y z
N MET A 1 -17.22 -28.03 9.64
CA MET A 1 -16.12 -27.71 8.71
C MET A 1 -16.75 -27.10 7.47
N THR A 2 -16.83 -25.77 7.40
CA THR A 2 -17.33 -25.06 6.21
C THR A 2 -16.12 -24.46 5.50
N ASP A 3 -15.73 -25.09 4.41
CA ASP A 3 -14.71 -24.59 3.48
C ASP A 3 -15.33 -23.42 2.71
N SER A 4 -15.13 -22.20 3.21
CA SER A 4 -15.52 -20.99 2.49
C SER A 4 -14.63 -20.86 1.26
N LYS A 5 -15.19 -20.99 0.05
CA LYS A 5 -14.49 -20.77 -1.22
C LYS A 5 -13.88 -19.35 -1.26
N ILE A 6 -12.61 -19.20 -0.92
CA ILE A 6 -11.86 -17.91 -1.00
C ILE A 6 -11.32 -17.65 -2.42
N HIS A 7 -11.80 -18.39 -3.42
CA HIS A 7 -11.33 -18.23 -4.79
C HIS A 7 -12.41 -18.50 -5.82
N VAL A 8 -12.31 -17.78 -6.94
CA VAL A 8 -13.15 -17.98 -8.12
C VAL A 8 -12.24 -18.35 -9.30
N SER A 9 -12.55 -19.46 -9.98
CA SER A 9 -11.89 -19.82 -11.23
C SER A 9 -12.67 -19.20 -12.40
N THR A 10 -12.08 -18.26 -13.12
CA THR A 10 -12.74 -17.55 -14.24
C THR A 10 -11.79 -17.42 -15.43
N ILE A 11 -12.36 -17.09 -16.61
CA ILE A 11 -11.57 -16.49 -17.68
C ILE A 11 -10.92 -15.22 -17.11
N VAL A 12 -9.63 -15.04 -17.37
CA VAL A 12 -8.89 -13.87 -16.89
C VAL A 12 -9.56 -12.60 -17.43
N LYS A 13 -9.97 -11.74 -16.51
CA LYS A 13 -10.49 -10.39 -16.77
C LYS A 13 -9.77 -9.41 -15.86
N GLY A 14 -9.53 -8.20 -16.35
CA GLY A 14 -8.91 -7.12 -15.59
C GLY A 14 -8.38 -6.01 -16.50
N SER A 15 -8.02 -4.88 -15.88
CA SER A 15 -7.35 -3.78 -16.56
C SER A 15 -5.84 -4.03 -16.61
N PHE A 16 -5.25 -3.86 -17.80
CA PHE A 16 -3.81 -4.02 -17.98
C PHE A 16 -3.04 -3.05 -17.04
N GLY A 17 -1.99 -3.53 -16.39
CA GLY A 17 -1.24 -2.80 -15.35
C GLY A 17 -1.58 -3.16 -13.92
N TYR A 18 -2.83 -3.55 -13.64
CA TYR A 18 -3.29 -3.91 -12.28
C TYR A 18 -3.38 -5.42 -12.06
N LEU A 19 -3.23 -6.21 -13.12
CA LEU A 19 -3.51 -7.63 -13.10
C LEU A 19 -2.47 -8.39 -12.25
N ASP A 20 -2.96 -9.09 -11.23
CA ASP A 20 -2.16 -9.96 -10.40
C ASP A 20 -1.47 -11.08 -11.24
N PRO A 21 -0.14 -11.18 -11.23
CA PRO A 21 0.60 -12.19 -11.99
C PRO A 21 0.32 -13.62 -11.52
N GLU A 22 -0.04 -13.83 -10.25
CA GLU A 22 -0.45 -15.14 -9.75
C GLU A 22 -1.84 -15.51 -10.24
N TYR A 23 -2.80 -14.58 -10.20
CA TYR A 23 -4.13 -14.77 -10.78
C TYR A 23 -4.04 -15.08 -12.27
N TYR A 24 -3.23 -14.33 -13.02
CA TYR A 24 -3.02 -14.57 -14.45
C TYR A 24 -2.52 -15.98 -14.73
N ARG A 25 -1.50 -16.44 -13.99
CA ARG A 25 -0.90 -17.78 -14.17
C ARG A 25 -1.81 -18.91 -13.72
N ARG A 26 -2.51 -18.74 -12.59
CA ARG A 26 -3.28 -19.82 -11.93
C ARG A 26 -4.76 -19.81 -12.28
N GLN A 27 -5.25 -18.75 -12.92
CA GLN A 27 -6.67 -18.50 -13.21
C GLN A 27 -7.57 -18.57 -11.97
N LYS A 28 -7.01 -18.26 -10.79
CA LYS A 28 -7.70 -18.24 -9.51
C LYS A 28 -7.71 -16.84 -8.94
N LEU A 29 -8.86 -16.19 -8.99
CA LEU A 29 -9.06 -14.88 -8.38
C LEU A 29 -9.21 -15.06 -6.87
N THR A 30 -8.47 -14.29 -6.08
CA THR A 30 -8.54 -14.32 -4.61
C THR A 30 -8.51 -12.89 -4.08
N GLY A 31 -8.83 -12.69 -2.79
CA GLY A 31 -8.64 -11.38 -2.17
C GLY A 31 -7.19 -10.87 -2.20
N LYS A 32 -6.20 -11.75 -2.43
CA LYS A 32 -4.79 -11.35 -2.62
C LYS A 32 -4.54 -10.72 -3.99
N SER A 33 -5.40 -10.97 -4.96
CA SER A 33 -5.37 -10.31 -6.27
C SER A 33 -5.81 -8.86 -6.16
N ASP A 34 -6.79 -8.57 -5.28
CA ASP A 34 -7.18 -7.21 -4.95
C ASP A 34 -6.05 -6.47 -4.21
N VAL A 35 -5.37 -7.15 -3.27
CA VAL A 35 -4.18 -6.58 -2.58
C VAL A 35 -3.10 -6.18 -3.58
N TYR A 36 -2.81 -7.01 -4.59
CA TYR A 36 -1.84 -6.68 -5.64
C TYR A 36 -2.28 -5.44 -6.41
N SER A 37 -3.52 -5.43 -6.89
CA SER A 37 -4.09 -4.34 -7.69
C SER A 37 -4.06 -3.02 -6.90
N PHE A 38 -4.36 -3.07 -5.61
CA PHE A 38 -4.26 -1.93 -4.71
C PHE A 38 -2.80 -1.47 -4.50
N GLY A 39 -1.85 -2.40 -4.44
CA GLY A 39 -0.42 -2.08 -4.43
C GLY A 39 0.01 -1.23 -5.63
N VAL A 40 -0.54 -1.52 -6.82
CA VAL A 40 -0.30 -0.71 -8.03
C VAL A 40 -0.85 0.70 -7.84
N VAL A 41 -2.09 0.83 -7.36
CA VAL A 41 -2.72 2.13 -7.06
C VAL A 41 -1.90 2.95 -6.06
N LEU A 42 -1.33 2.32 -5.02
CA LEU A 42 -0.47 3.03 -4.06
C LEU A 42 0.76 3.65 -4.74
N PHE A 43 1.36 2.96 -5.72
CA PHE A 43 2.46 3.52 -6.49
C PHE A 43 2.00 4.58 -7.49
N GLU A 44 0.80 4.47 -8.07
CA GLU A 44 0.22 5.55 -8.89
C GLU A 44 0.06 6.82 -8.08
N VAL A 45 -0.47 6.72 -6.85
CA VAL A 45 -0.62 7.86 -5.93
C VAL A 45 0.73 8.48 -5.59
N LEU A 46 1.76 7.65 -5.31
CA LEU A 46 3.08 8.13 -4.92
C LEU A 46 3.86 8.78 -6.08
N CYS A 47 3.71 8.24 -7.29
CA CYS A 47 4.49 8.64 -8.45
C CYS A 47 3.75 9.62 -9.37
N ALA A 48 2.43 9.79 -9.18
CA ALA A 48 1.53 10.52 -10.08
C ALA A 48 1.64 10.06 -11.55
N ARG A 49 1.81 8.74 -11.74
CA ARG A 49 1.98 8.10 -13.05
C ARG A 49 0.91 7.02 -13.26
N PRO A 50 0.47 6.80 -14.50
CA PRO A 50 -0.45 5.71 -14.80
C PRO A 50 0.23 4.35 -14.59
N ALA A 51 -0.56 3.34 -14.21
CA ALA A 51 -0.09 1.97 -14.03
C ALA A 51 0.62 1.40 -15.27
N VAL A 52 0.22 1.85 -16.46
CA VAL A 52 0.86 1.50 -17.74
C VAL A 52 1.22 2.76 -18.49
N THR A 53 2.51 2.91 -18.82
CA THR A 53 2.99 4.01 -19.67
C THR A 53 2.98 3.53 -21.14
N PRO A 54 2.41 4.29 -22.09
CA PRO A 54 2.45 3.92 -23.52
C PRO A 54 3.87 3.82 -24.04
N MET A 55 4.16 2.79 -24.84
CA MET A 55 5.51 2.55 -25.38
C MET A 55 6.09 3.72 -26.18
N GLY A 56 5.23 4.54 -26.81
CA GLY A 56 5.65 5.72 -27.58
C GLY A 56 6.21 6.88 -26.75
N GLU A 57 6.04 6.85 -25.42
CA GLU A 57 6.56 7.86 -24.49
C GLU A 57 7.87 7.41 -23.81
N ILE A 58 8.34 6.19 -24.12
CA ILE A 58 9.45 5.52 -23.45
C ILE A 58 10.58 5.31 -24.47
N GLY A 59 11.83 5.48 -24.04
CA GLY A 59 12.99 5.18 -24.89
C GLY A 59 13.07 3.70 -25.26
N GLU A 60 13.70 3.37 -26.39
CA GLU A 60 13.80 1.99 -26.90
C GLU A 60 14.44 1.01 -25.88
N ASP A 61 15.26 1.51 -24.95
CA ASP A 61 15.93 0.69 -23.92
C ASP A 61 15.22 0.69 -22.55
N GLU A 62 14.04 1.30 -22.42
CA GLU A 62 13.36 1.54 -21.14
C GLU A 62 12.08 0.72 -20.94
N HIS A 63 11.99 -0.46 -21.57
CA HIS A 63 10.82 -1.34 -21.52
C HIS A 63 10.30 -1.66 -20.10
N GLU A 64 11.18 -1.71 -19.09
CA GLU A 64 10.78 -1.91 -17.69
C GLU A 64 9.83 -0.82 -17.16
N LYS A 65 9.86 0.39 -17.74
CA LYS A 65 9.02 1.52 -17.35
C LYS A 65 7.59 1.44 -17.88
N VAL A 66 7.29 0.46 -18.74
CA VAL A 66 5.93 0.24 -19.25
C VAL A 66 5.00 -0.12 -18.09
N SER A 67 5.44 -0.98 -17.17
CA SER A 67 4.70 -1.35 -15.97
C SER A 67 5.19 -0.54 -14.79
N LEU A 68 4.34 0.34 -14.24
CA LEU A 68 4.69 1.11 -13.05
C LEU A 68 5.02 0.19 -11.87
N ALA A 69 4.29 -0.93 -11.73
CA ALA A 69 4.51 -1.89 -10.67
C ALA A 69 5.92 -2.50 -10.73
N GLU A 70 6.36 -2.92 -11.92
CA GLU A 70 7.68 -3.52 -12.13
C GLU A 70 8.78 -2.49 -11.92
N TRP A 71 8.63 -1.31 -12.50
CA TRP A 71 9.59 -0.22 -12.37
C TRP A 71 9.74 0.27 -10.92
N ALA A 72 8.63 0.41 -10.18
CA ALA A 72 8.66 0.79 -8.77
C ALA A 72 9.32 -0.28 -7.90
N LEU A 73 9.07 -1.56 -8.16
CA LEU A 73 9.77 -2.65 -7.49
C LEU A 73 11.28 -2.64 -7.78
N HIS A 74 11.68 -2.40 -9.03
CA HIS A 74 13.09 -2.24 -9.41
C HIS A 74 13.74 -1.09 -8.65
N CYS A 75 13.09 0.08 -8.62
CA CYS A 75 13.58 1.24 -7.85
C CYS A 75 13.66 0.97 -6.35
N CYS A 76 12.71 0.21 -5.78
CA CYS A 76 12.78 -0.21 -4.38
C CYS A 76 14.00 -1.10 -4.10
N GLN A 77 14.36 -2.00 -5.01
CA GLN A 77 15.52 -2.90 -4.87
C GLN A 77 16.83 -2.13 -5.00
N MET A 78 16.89 -1.17 -5.92
CA MET A 78 18.06 -0.32 -6.15
C MET A 78 18.20 0.82 -5.14
N GLY A 79 17.19 1.06 -4.29
CA GLY A 79 17.19 2.15 -3.33
C GLY A 79 17.02 3.54 -3.97
N THR A 80 16.47 3.59 -5.18
CA THR A 80 16.28 4.81 -6.00
C THR A 80 14.82 5.26 -6.10
N LEU A 81 13.95 4.76 -5.20
CA LEU A 81 12.52 5.05 -5.23
C LEU A 81 12.21 6.56 -5.12
N ASP A 82 13.05 7.31 -4.40
CA ASP A 82 12.97 8.78 -4.28
C ASP A 82 13.05 9.52 -5.62
N GLN A 83 13.68 8.91 -6.62
CA GLN A 83 13.84 9.51 -7.94
C GLN A 83 12.52 9.55 -8.71
N ILE A 84 11.65 8.56 -8.48
CA ILE A 84 10.40 8.35 -9.23
C ILE A 84 9.15 8.91 -8.54
N ILE A 85 9.28 9.41 -7.30
CA ILE A 85 8.21 10.11 -6.58
C ILE A 85 7.74 11.31 -7.40
N ASP A 86 6.43 11.59 -7.34
CA ASP A 86 5.85 12.82 -7.87
C ASP A 86 6.69 14.05 -7.44
N PRO A 87 7.20 14.86 -8.38
CA PRO A 87 7.92 16.09 -8.08
C PRO A 87 7.19 17.02 -7.11
N TYR A 88 5.85 17.01 -7.10
CA TYR A 88 5.05 17.80 -6.18
C TYR A 88 5.16 17.31 -4.73
N LEU A 89 5.41 16.02 -4.50
CA LEU A 89 5.55 15.43 -3.17
C LEU A 89 7.00 15.42 -2.66
N LYS A 90 7.99 15.62 -3.54
CA LYS A 90 9.42 15.62 -3.15
C LYS A 90 9.69 16.65 -2.05
N GLY A 91 10.32 16.20 -0.97
CA GLY A 91 10.64 17.02 0.21
C GLY A 91 9.44 17.35 1.11
N LYS A 92 8.22 16.92 0.76
CA LYS A 92 7.01 17.17 1.56
C LYS A 92 6.58 15.98 2.40
N ILE A 93 7.03 14.77 2.10
CA ILE A 93 6.69 13.56 2.85
C ILE A 93 7.68 13.36 4.00
N ALA A 94 7.18 13.10 5.21
CA ALA A 94 8.02 12.74 6.34
C ALA A 94 8.80 11.44 6.05
N PRO A 95 10.11 11.34 6.35
CA PRO A 95 10.92 10.17 5.99
C PRO A 95 10.37 8.83 6.49
N ASP A 96 9.84 8.79 7.72
CA ASP A 96 9.31 7.55 8.28
C ASP A 96 7.94 7.18 7.69
N SER A 97 7.08 8.18 7.44
CA SER A 97 5.83 8.00 6.70
C SER A 97 6.09 7.42 5.31
N PHE A 98 7.08 7.97 4.60
CA PHE A 98 7.49 7.48 3.28
C PHE A 98 7.96 6.02 3.34
N LYS A 99 8.83 5.66 4.29
CA LYS A 99 9.31 4.28 4.46
C LYS A 99 8.16 3.30 4.74
N THR A 100 7.24 3.68 5.61
CA THR A 100 6.07 2.84 5.96
C THR A 100 5.18 2.65 4.74
N PHE A 101 4.82 3.73 4.05
CA PHE A 101 3.99 3.71 2.84
C PHE A 101 4.62 2.88 1.71
N ALA A 102 5.86 3.18 1.34
CA ALA A 102 6.57 2.46 0.29
C ALA A 102 6.78 0.99 0.66
N GLY A 103 7.05 0.71 1.94
CA GLY A 103 7.23 -0.63 2.47
C GLY A 103 5.98 -1.50 2.32
N ILE A 104 4.80 -0.96 2.67
CA ILE A 104 3.54 -1.70 2.51
C ILE A 104 3.15 -1.86 1.04
N ALA A 105 3.28 -0.81 0.22
CA ALA A 105 3.01 -0.86 -1.21
C ALA A 105 3.86 -1.93 -1.92
N ARG A 106 5.16 -1.99 -1.61
CA ARG A 106 6.06 -3.03 -2.13
C ARG A 106 5.62 -4.44 -1.73
N LYS A 107 5.19 -4.66 -0.48
CA LYS A 107 4.71 -5.98 -0.02
C LYS A 107 3.42 -6.41 -0.73
N CYS A 108 2.53 -5.47 -1.06
CA CYS A 108 1.33 -5.74 -1.84
C CYS A 108 1.64 -6.32 -3.23
N LEU A 109 2.76 -5.90 -3.84
CA LEU A 109 3.19 -6.34 -5.16
C LEU A 109 4.01 -7.64 -5.18
N ALA A 110 4.07 -8.40 -4.09
CA ALA A 110 4.79 -9.68 -4.06
C ALA A 110 4.25 -10.65 -5.14
N ASP A 111 5.14 -11.39 -5.81
CA ASP A 111 4.76 -12.36 -6.88
C ASP A 111 3.81 -13.43 -6.34
N ARG A 112 4.04 -13.88 -5.11
CA ARG A 112 3.21 -14.87 -4.42
C ARG A 112 2.19 -14.19 -3.52
N GLY A 113 0.91 -14.45 -3.73
CA GLY A 113 -0.20 -13.94 -2.93
C GLY A 113 -0.13 -14.33 -1.46
N SER A 114 0.54 -15.44 -1.11
CA SER A 114 0.80 -15.83 0.28
C SER A 114 1.76 -14.91 1.02
N GLU A 115 2.63 -14.20 0.29
CA GLU A 115 3.60 -13.25 0.85
C GLU A 115 3.03 -11.83 0.94
N ARG A 116 1.92 -11.57 0.24
CA ARG A 116 1.20 -10.30 0.32
C ARG A 116 0.53 -10.15 1.70
N PRO A 117 0.42 -8.93 2.23
CA PRO A 117 -0.31 -8.65 3.46
C PRO A 117 -1.81 -8.95 3.33
N THR A 118 -2.54 -8.94 4.44
CA THR A 118 -4.01 -8.82 4.38
C THR A 118 -4.40 -7.37 4.12
N MET A 119 -5.60 -7.11 3.57
CA MET A 119 -6.07 -5.72 3.42
C MET A 119 -6.16 -4.98 4.76
N GLY A 120 -6.38 -5.68 5.87
CA GLY A 120 -6.33 -5.09 7.20
C GLY A 120 -4.93 -4.63 7.59
N ASP A 121 -3.89 -5.43 7.30
CA ASP A 121 -2.50 -5.01 7.51
C ASP A 121 -2.14 -3.80 6.63
N VAL A 122 -2.66 -3.77 5.39
CA VAL A 122 -2.48 -2.63 4.48
C VAL A 122 -3.05 -1.36 5.09
N LEU A 123 -4.32 -1.40 5.52
CA LEU A 123 -4.99 -0.27 6.18
C LEU A 123 -4.19 0.22 7.38
N TRP A 124 -3.82 -0.68 8.29
CA TRP A 124 -3.07 -0.34 9.50
C TRP A 124 -1.74 0.38 9.19
N ASN A 125 -0.99 -0.09 8.19
CA ASN A 125 0.27 0.55 7.81
C ASN A 125 0.05 1.93 7.16
N LEU A 126 -1.05 2.13 6.43
CA LEU A 126 -1.40 3.43 5.87
C LEU A 126 -1.82 4.42 6.96
N GLU A 127 -2.59 3.99 7.96
CA GLU A 127 -2.93 4.81 9.13
C GLU A 127 -1.67 5.20 9.92
N LEU A 128 -0.75 4.25 10.12
CA LEU A 128 0.53 4.52 10.76
C LEU A 128 1.37 5.54 9.95
N ALA A 129 1.43 5.37 8.62
CA ALA A 129 2.14 6.31 7.75
C ALA A 129 1.54 7.73 7.83
N MET A 130 0.22 7.85 7.93
CA MET A 130 -0.46 9.13 8.10
C MET A 130 -0.10 9.80 9.45
N GLN A 131 -0.16 9.05 10.55
CA GLN A 131 0.22 9.54 11.88
C GLN A 131 1.70 9.99 11.94
N GLN A 132 2.59 9.23 11.31
CA GLN A 132 4.01 9.58 11.20
C GLN A 132 4.23 10.87 10.41
N HIS A 133 3.34 11.21 9.47
CA HIS A 133 3.42 12.44 8.72
C HIS A 133 2.91 13.64 9.52
N GLU A 134 1.78 13.49 10.21
CA GLU A 134 1.16 14.52 11.06
C GLU A 134 2.02 14.89 12.27
N GLY A 135 2.73 13.91 12.86
CA GLY A 135 3.65 14.12 13.97
C GLY A 135 4.84 15.05 13.66
N VAL A 136 5.09 15.34 12.38
CA VAL A 136 6.14 16.29 11.93
C VAL A 136 5.61 17.73 11.81
N GLY A 137 4.29 17.92 11.76
CA GLY A 137 3.63 19.23 11.62
C GLY A 137 3.08 19.85 12.91
N GLY A 138 3.21 19.16 14.06
CA GLY A 138 2.58 19.53 15.33
C GLY A 138 3.56 19.84 16.47
N GLN A 139 4.41 20.85 16.32
CA GLN A 139 5.01 21.51 17.50
C GLN A 139 4.28 22.82 17.82
N GLU A 140 2.97 22.76 18.12
CA GLU A 140 2.34 23.79 18.97
C GLU A 140 1.01 23.31 19.58
N VAL A 141 1.06 22.46 20.62
CA VAL A 141 -0.03 22.39 21.61
C VAL A 141 0.59 22.21 23.01
N SER A 142 0.75 23.36 23.66
CA SER A 142 0.76 23.61 25.12
C SER A 142 1.39 22.58 26.06
N ARG A 143 2.58 22.97 26.54
CA ARG A 143 3.17 22.58 27.83
C ARG A 143 2.11 22.67 28.94
N VAL A 144 1.65 21.53 29.46
CA VAL A 144 1.23 21.45 30.86
C VAL A 144 2.42 20.92 31.65
N GLN A 145 2.93 21.80 32.51
CA GLN A 145 4.08 21.58 33.38
C GLN A 145 3.84 20.38 34.31
N LYS A 146 4.81 19.47 34.36
CA LYS A 146 5.19 18.77 35.59
C LYS A 146 6.71 18.65 35.64
N GLU A 147 7.33 19.65 36.29
CA GLU A 147 8.58 19.46 37.05
C GLU A 147 8.19 18.76 38.38
N ALA A 148 8.97 17.92 39.06
CA ALA A 148 10.37 17.55 38.97
C ALA A 148 10.57 16.16 39.62
N ASN A 149 11.57 15.39 39.17
CA ASN A 149 12.73 14.94 39.98
C ASN A 149 13.40 13.67 39.40
N GLY A 150 14.72 13.73 39.19
CA GLY A 150 15.61 12.57 39.36
C GLY A 150 16.36 12.05 38.12
N THR A 151 17.58 12.55 37.96
CA THR A 151 18.81 12.02 37.32
C THR A 151 18.85 10.58 36.72
N MET A 152 19.11 10.54 35.41
CA MET A 152 19.97 9.64 34.58
C MET A 152 20.46 8.28 35.14
N ASN A 153 20.15 7.16 34.45
CA ASN A 153 21.14 6.34 33.72
C ASN A 153 20.52 5.10 33.04
N GLY A 154 20.96 4.80 31.82
CA GLY A 154 21.12 3.43 31.30
C GLY A 154 19.90 2.71 30.71
N ASP A 155 20.02 2.36 29.42
CA ASP A 155 19.35 1.26 28.72
C ASP A 155 17.83 1.36 28.46
N LEU A 156 17.47 2.02 27.34
CA LEU A 156 16.16 1.80 26.72
C LEU A 156 16.15 0.43 26.02
N ARG A 157 15.87 -0.60 26.80
CA ARG A 157 15.48 -1.92 26.32
C ARG A 157 14.10 -1.80 25.67
N ILE A 158 14.04 -1.79 24.33
CA ILE A 158 12.78 -1.95 23.61
C ILE A 158 12.34 -3.40 23.80
N MET A 159 11.39 -3.63 24.71
CA MET A 159 10.70 -4.91 24.82
C MET A 159 9.69 -4.99 23.67
N ILE A 160 9.89 -5.96 22.78
CA ILE A 160 8.92 -6.38 21.77
C ILE A 160 7.93 -7.30 22.47
N ASP A 161 6.78 -6.79 22.88
CA ASP A 161 5.68 -7.65 23.30
C ASP A 161 4.82 -8.02 22.08
N ASN A 162 5.10 -9.25 21.64
CA ASN A 162 4.27 -10.05 20.76
C ASN A 162 2.95 -10.38 21.49
N HIS A 163 1.82 -10.26 20.79
CA HIS A 163 0.44 -10.58 21.22
C HIS A 163 -0.30 -9.58 22.15
N ARG A 164 -1.18 -8.78 21.54
CA ARG A 164 -2.63 -8.87 21.84
C ARG A 164 -3.48 -8.25 20.72
N CYS A 165 -4.14 -9.11 19.96
CA CYS A 165 -5.39 -8.74 19.30
C CYS A 165 -6.45 -8.56 20.39
N SER A 166 -6.99 -7.36 20.54
CA SER A 166 -8.34 -7.16 21.06
C SER A 166 -8.82 -5.72 20.84
N GLY A 167 -9.77 -5.56 19.91
CA GLY A 167 -10.93 -4.70 20.12
C GLY A 167 -10.85 -3.26 19.65
N PHE A 168 -11.19 -3.03 18.38
CA PHE A 168 -12.07 -1.91 18.04
C PHE A 168 -13.29 -2.47 17.31
N ASN A 169 -14.41 -2.54 18.04
CA ASN A 169 -15.72 -2.70 17.46
C ASN A 169 -16.08 -1.37 16.80
N ILE A 170 -16.06 -1.30 15.47
CA ILE A 170 -16.92 -0.38 14.73
C ILE A 170 -17.90 -1.26 13.98
N SER A 171 -19.03 -1.48 14.63
CA SER A 171 -20.23 -2.00 13.99
C SER A 171 -20.80 -0.90 13.11
N ASP A 172 -20.43 -0.88 11.84
CA ASP A 172 -21.19 -0.22 10.79
C ASP A 172 -22.08 -1.26 10.09
N PRO A 173 -23.41 -1.22 10.29
CA PRO A 173 -24.33 -2.13 9.64
C PRO A 173 -24.76 -1.51 8.31
N ASN A 174 -23.90 -1.52 7.30
CA ASN A 174 -24.40 -1.38 5.92
C ASN A 174 -23.52 -2.14 4.91
N PRO A 175 -23.80 -3.43 4.67
CA PRO A 175 -23.24 -4.15 3.53
C PRO A 175 -24.15 -3.91 2.32
N GLY A 176 -23.71 -3.13 1.34
CA GLY A 176 -24.45 -3.08 0.09
C GLY A 176 -24.21 -1.88 -0.80
N VAL A 177 -23.09 -1.89 -1.52
CA VAL A 177 -23.10 -1.48 -2.92
C VAL A 177 -22.24 -2.51 -3.65
N GLU A 178 -22.86 -3.39 -4.43
CA GLU A 178 -22.09 -4.27 -5.30
C GLU A 178 -21.36 -3.41 -6.36
N PHE A 179 -20.10 -3.73 -6.63
CA PHE A 179 -19.29 -3.05 -7.65
C PHE A 179 -19.88 -3.13 -9.08
N SER A 180 -20.83 -4.03 -9.33
CA SER A 180 -21.62 -4.15 -10.56
C SER A 180 -22.52 -2.94 -10.83
N ASP A 181 -23.01 -2.25 -9.79
CA ASP A 181 -23.97 -1.15 -9.94
C ASP A 181 -23.32 0.19 -10.36
N ILE A 182 -21.99 0.28 -10.32
CA ILE A 182 -21.23 1.49 -10.66
C ILE A 182 -20.82 1.50 -12.15
N MET A 183 -20.79 0.35 -12.82
CA MET A 183 -20.50 0.25 -14.26
C MET A 183 -21.78 0.17 -15.08
N VAL A 184 -22.55 1.27 -15.14
CA VAL A 184 -23.42 1.49 -16.29
C VAL A 184 -22.63 2.31 -17.31
N PRO A 185 -22.25 1.74 -18.47
CA PRO A 185 -21.66 2.54 -19.52
C PRO A 185 -22.77 3.41 -20.12
N THR A 186 -22.81 4.68 -19.72
CA THR A 186 -23.51 5.70 -20.50
C THR A 186 -22.72 5.92 -21.78
N GLY A 187 -23.08 5.13 -22.80
CA GLY A 187 -22.59 5.33 -24.16
C GLY A 187 -22.88 6.74 -24.64
N ARG A 188 -21.88 7.34 -25.29
CA ARG A 188 -22.07 8.37 -26.31
C ARG A 188 -21.81 7.74 -27.66
#